data_AF-A0A4S2CX95-F1
#
_entry.id   AF-A0A4S2CX95-F1
#
_cell.length_a   1.000
_cell.length_b   1.000
_cell.length_c   1.000
_cell.angle_alpha   90.00
_cell.angle_beta   90.00
_cell.angle_gamma   90.00
#
_symmetry.space_group_name_H-M   'P 1'
#
loop_
_entity.id
_entity.type
_entity.pdbx_description
1 polymer ?
#
loop_
_entity_poly.entity_id
_entity_poly.type
_entity_poly.pdbx_seq_one_letter_code
_entity_poly.pdbx_strand_id
1 'polypeptide(L)'
;MLDVTLPSRSFPSIHLPSVGDGSPVEVTVITRLGIGAGDQAVNDAGARQAAHPQFVDALDEPSARLGDMHLAHGDASSLYSFAVGPQGHPFHRHAGPRMFTAIAGSGGAQLRFSTVTDAQLDHAPAAFVQALRCVDIPPDCLFTVRFGGGTWHQFVSRRPPHPALFALSCHPDDRAGALSDAQRARVADGSADLPTLTDTLPPVVQRLLDELDMDSVPRVTLSMQAPSRGHVRRPAAPMPVTRHPAPPADSLLRHAFPDGCHHQDHAFLTLPPRASGTPSARRLLEAVLDGFVRNPPASVGRLMALRNVLVAPLRLRTSPLGCPVSSLLSEDRRELVAGRFPVLAQALAADDRRAEVMLGADDRHLQFRSCVSVQYLEDGSARVSLGTRVRTLNRFGRIYMLLIDHVHRHYIGPTLLRRAVEHALAPASSGTARDTAVQPSV
;
A
#
# COMPACT_ATOMS: atom_id res chain seq x y z
N MET A 1 -16.25 14.96 -18.12
CA MET A 1 -14.83 15.25 -18.40
C MET A 1 -14.27 14.06 -19.19
N LEU A 2 -13.73 14.29 -20.39
CA LEU A 2 -13.12 13.23 -21.19
C LEU A 2 -11.82 12.81 -20.51
N ASP A 3 -11.73 11.56 -20.06
CA ASP A 3 -10.56 11.00 -19.40
C ASP A 3 -9.55 10.57 -20.48
N VAL A 4 -8.58 11.43 -20.80
CA VAL A 4 -7.57 11.16 -21.82
C VAL A 4 -6.39 10.48 -21.15
N THR A 5 -6.22 9.19 -21.38
CA THR A 5 -5.00 8.49 -20.99
C THR A 5 -3.92 8.66 -22.05
N LEU A 6 -2.79 9.24 -21.68
CA LEU A 6 -1.59 9.31 -22.50
C LEU A 6 -0.59 8.23 -22.04
N PRO A 7 -0.37 7.14 -22.80
CA PRO A 7 0.62 6.14 -22.43
C PRO A 7 2.04 6.71 -22.60
N SER A 8 2.87 6.60 -21.56
CA SER A 8 4.30 6.91 -21.62
C SER A 8 5.12 5.61 -21.66
N ARG A 9 6.16 5.56 -22.50
CA ARG A 9 7.20 4.53 -22.46
C ARG A 9 8.33 4.88 -21.49
N SER A 10 8.26 6.06 -20.88
CA SER A 10 9.22 6.60 -19.92
C SER A 10 8.53 6.78 -18.54
N PHE A 11 9.15 7.53 -17.65
CA PHE A 11 8.56 7.95 -16.38
C PHE A 11 7.22 8.69 -16.63
N PRO A 12 6.12 8.32 -15.97
CA PRO A 12 4.88 9.06 -16.01
C PRO A 12 5.10 10.47 -15.45
N SER A 13 4.88 11.48 -16.29
CA SER A 13 5.09 12.87 -15.95
C SER A 13 3.97 13.77 -16.44
N ILE A 14 3.86 14.95 -15.84
CA ILE A 14 3.00 16.03 -16.29
C ILE A 14 3.73 17.36 -16.16
N HIS A 15 3.52 18.22 -17.17
CA HIS A 15 3.91 19.62 -17.14
C HIS A 15 2.63 20.45 -17.12
N LEU A 16 2.40 21.17 -16.02
CA LEU A 16 1.30 22.11 -15.90
C LEU A 16 1.84 23.49 -16.30
N PRO A 17 1.37 24.08 -17.42
CA PRO A 17 1.78 25.42 -17.79
C PRO A 17 1.36 26.42 -16.73
N SER A 18 2.18 27.43 -16.51
CA SER A 18 1.83 28.54 -15.63
C SER A 18 0.75 29.40 -16.31
N VAL A 19 -0.26 29.85 -15.54
CA VAL A 19 -1.25 30.82 -16.04
C VAL A 19 -0.72 32.25 -16.04
N GLY A 20 0.30 32.52 -15.21
CA GLY A 20 1.17 33.69 -15.35
C GLY A 20 2.41 33.38 -16.19
N ASP A 21 3.26 34.36 -16.43
CA ASP A 21 4.53 34.21 -17.19
C ASP A 21 5.65 33.45 -16.43
N GLY A 22 5.26 32.65 -15.42
CA GLY A 22 6.16 31.88 -14.56
C GLY A 22 6.59 30.53 -15.14
N SER A 23 7.50 29.85 -14.42
CA SER A 23 7.92 28.48 -14.79
C SER A 23 6.77 27.48 -14.62
N PRO A 24 6.69 26.45 -15.48
CA PRO A 24 5.70 25.39 -15.33
C PRO A 24 5.93 24.57 -14.05
N VAL A 25 4.87 23.92 -13.59
CA VAL A 25 4.97 22.87 -12.56
C VAL A 25 5.24 21.54 -13.26
N GLU A 26 6.28 20.84 -12.83
CA GLU A 26 6.70 19.56 -13.38
C GLU A 26 6.61 18.52 -12.29
N VAL A 27 5.92 17.42 -12.57
CA VAL A 27 5.78 16.29 -11.64
C VAL A 27 6.09 15.01 -12.39
N THR A 28 6.99 14.19 -11.84
CA THR A 28 7.41 12.92 -12.46
C THR A 28 7.45 11.80 -11.44
N VAL A 29 6.76 10.69 -11.72
CA VAL A 29 6.85 9.47 -10.89
C VAL A 29 8.02 8.62 -11.40
N ILE A 30 8.95 8.28 -10.49
CA ILE A 30 10.20 7.59 -10.83
C ILE A 30 10.05 6.09 -10.70
N THR A 31 9.60 5.61 -9.54
CA THR A 31 9.44 4.18 -9.28
C THR A 31 8.43 3.90 -8.19
N ARG A 32 7.95 2.66 -8.12
CA ARG A 32 7.14 2.15 -7.02
C ARG A 32 8.03 1.47 -5.99
N LEU A 33 7.69 1.69 -4.74
CA LEU A 33 8.24 1.00 -3.58
C LEU A 33 7.35 -0.23 -3.26
N GLY A 34 7.79 -1.04 -2.29
CA GLY A 34 6.98 -2.12 -1.76
C GLY A 34 5.67 -1.59 -1.13
N ILE A 35 4.63 -2.41 -1.12
CA ILE A 35 3.36 -2.05 -0.46
C ILE A 35 3.64 -1.72 1.01
N GLY A 36 3.18 -0.56 1.49
CA GLY A 36 3.42 -0.12 2.86
C GLY A 36 4.77 0.57 3.09
N ALA A 37 5.68 0.54 2.11
CA ALA A 37 7.01 1.11 2.26
C ALA A 37 6.97 2.65 2.30
N GLY A 38 5.96 3.28 1.70
CA GLY A 38 5.76 4.73 1.77
C GLY A 38 5.55 5.19 3.21
N ASP A 39 4.58 4.62 3.91
CA ASP A 39 4.34 4.93 5.33
C ASP A 39 5.57 4.65 6.20
N GLN A 40 6.22 3.50 5.97
CA GLN A 40 7.43 3.14 6.73
C GLN A 40 8.53 4.18 6.55
N ALA A 41 8.79 4.61 5.30
CA ALA A 41 9.80 5.60 4.99
C ALA A 41 9.47 6.97 5.58
N VAL A 42 8.21 7.43 5.46
CA VAL A 42 7.78 8.71 6.03
C VAL A 42 7.92 8.73 7.55
N ASN A 43 7.50 7.67 8.24
CA ASN A 43 7.57 7.59 9.69
C ASN A 43 9.01 7.49 10.20
N ASP A 44 9.85 6.66 9.58
CA ASP A 44 11.26 6.51 9.98
C ASP A 44 12.07 7.78 9.73
N ALA A 45 11.91 8.39 8.54
CA ALA A 45 12.60 9.63 8.20
C ALA A 45 12.09 10.81 9.05
N GLY A 46 10.77 10.89 9.30
CA GLY A 46 10.17 11.89 10.19
C GLY A 46 10.69 11.80 11.62
N ALA A 47 10.90 10.60 12.16
CA ALA A 47 11.49 10.44 13.49
C ALA A 47 12.94 10.97 13.57
N ARG A 48 13.75 10.77 12.52
CA ARG A 48 15.12 11.31 12.43
C ARG A 48 15.10 12.83 12.21
N GLN A 49 14.18 13.33 11.40
CA GLN A 49 13.97 14.75 11.16
C GLN A 49 13.65 15.48 12.47
N ALA A 50 12.72 14.95 13.28
CA ALA A 50 12.36 15.53 14.57
C ALA A 50 13.51 15.56 15.59
N ALA A 51 14.51 14.69 15.42
CA ALA A 51 15.71 14.66 16.25
C ALA A 51 16.84 15.57 15.72
N HIS A 52 16.66 16.23 14.57
CA HIS A 52 17.70 17.04 13.93
C HIS A 52 17.92 18.38 14.68
N PRO A 53 19.16 18.86 14.86
CA PRO A 53 19.42 20.12 15.58
C PRO A 53 18.79 21.36 14.97
N GLN A 54 18.63 21.39 13.64
CA GLN A 54 17.98 22.46 12.88
C GLN A 54 16.54 22.09 12.50
N PHE A 55 15.85 21.34 13.37
CA PHE A 55 14.44 20.99 13.22
C PHE A 55 13.52 22.17 13.57
N VAL A 56 12.49 22.36 12.76
CA VAL A 56 11.43 23.34 12.98
C VAL A 56 10.08 22.67 12.72
N ASP A 57 9.24 22.62 13.76
CA ASP A 57 7.85 22.16 13.67
C ASP A 57 6.92 23.36 13.49
N ALA A 58 6.50 23.62 12.26
CA ALA A 58 5.63 24.74 11.93
C ALA A 58 4.79 24.44 10.68
N LEU A 59 3.66 25.16 10.54
CA LEU A 59 2.79 25.13 9.35
C LEU A 59 2.26 23.73 8.96
N ASP A 60 2.13 22.81 9.92
CA ASP A 60 1.80 21.39 9.66
C ASP A 60 2.75 20.73 8.64
N GLU A 61 3.95 21.29 8.51
CA GLU A 61 5.03 20.87 7.62
C GLU A 61 6.35 20.88 8.42
N PRO A 62 6.54 19.92 9.34
CA PRO A 62 7.79 19.78 10.07
C PRO A 62 8.95 19.65 9.08
N SER A 63 10.00 20.44 9.32
CA SER A 63 11.15 20.55 8.43
C SER A 63 12.45 20.51 9.20
N ALA A 64 13.53 20.10 8.53
CA ALA A 64 14.88 20.24 9.06
C ALA A 64 15.84 20.64 7.94
N ARG A 65 16.67 21.65 8.21
CA ARG A 65 17.78 22.02 7.33
C ARG A 65 18.89 20.98 7.47
N LEU A 66 19.23 20.32 6.36
CA LEU A 66 20.23 19.26 6.28
C LEU A 66 21.56 19.75 5.70
N GLY A 67 21.53 20.85 4.95
CA GLY A 67 22.70 21.49 4.37
C GLY A 67 22.50 23.01 4.27
N ASP A 68 23.48 23.75 4.77
CA ASP A 68 23.52 25.22 4.75
C ASP A 68 24.09 25.74 3.43
N MET A 69 23.82 27.02 3.15
CA MET A 69 24.49 27.74 2.06
C MET A 69 25.99 27.89 2.34
N HIS A 70 26.80 27.74 1.30
CA HIS A 70 28.24 27.98 1.33
C HIS A 70 28.59 29.26 0.57
N LEU A 71 28.07 30.40 1.06
CA LEU A 71 28.17 31.71 0.38
C LEU A 71 29.62 32.16 0.12
N ALA A 72 30.55 31.81 1.02
CA ALA A 72 31.98 32.08 0.83
C ALA A 72 32.57 31.41 -0.41
N HIS A 73 31.92 30.35 -0.91
CA HIS A 73 32.29 29.60 -2.11
C HIS A 73 31.38 29.93 -3.31
N GLY A 74 30.51 30.94 -3.19
CA GLY A 74 29.55 31.31 -4.24
C GLY A 74 28.40 30.32 -4.39
N ASP A 75 28.19 29.42 -3.43
CA ASP A 75 27.12 28.44 -3.41
C ASP A 75 26.01 28.90 -2.46
N ALA A 76 24.89 29.34 -3.03
CA ALA A 76 23.71 29.78 -2.29
C ALA A 76 22.64 28.69 -2.18
N SER A 77 22.98 27.45 -2.54
CA SER A 77 22.06 26.34 -2.42
C SER A 77 21.96 25.85 -0.98
N SER A 78 20.78 25.34 -0.62
CA SER A 78 20.53 24.74 0.68
C SER A 78 19.64 23.51 0.52
N LEU A 79 19.74 22.60 1.48
CA LEU A 79 19.03 21.33 1.46
C LEU A 79 18.16 21.21 2.71
N TYR A 80 16.88 20.96 2.50
CA TYR A 80 15.90 20.74 3.56
C TYR A 80 15.25 19.37 3.42
N SER A 81 14.83 18.81 4.55
CA SER A 81 13.79 17.79 4.58
C SER A 81 12.48 18.41 5.03
N PHE A 82 11.35 17.90 4.55
CA PHE A 82 10.03 18.24 5.07
C PHE A 82 9.11 17.02 5.03
N ALA A 83 8.17 16.94 5.97
CA ALA A 83 7.18 15.88 6.04
C ALA A 83 5.77 16.45 6.03
N VAL A 84 4.84 15.72 5.42
CA VAL A 84 3.43 16.11 5.35
C VAL A 84 2.57 14.99 5.89
N GLY A 85 1.92 15.26 7.02
CA GLY A 85 1.09 14.31 7.73
C GLY A 85 -0.21 13.94 7.01
N PRO A 86 -1.06 13.11 7.65
CA PRO A 86 -2.32 12.66 7.06
C PRO A 86 -3.34 13.78 6.82
N GLN A 87 -3.20 14.92 7.51
CA GLN A 87 -4.08 16.09 7.34
C GLN A 87 -3.64 17.03 6.21
N GLY A 88 -2.45 16.81 5.64
CA GLY A 88 -1.82 17.77 4.75
C GLY A 88 -1.24 18.97 5.50
N HIS A 89 -0.89 20.01 4.75
CA HIS A 89 -0.44 21.31 5.27
C HIS A 89 -1.29 22.45 4.67
N PRO A 90 -1.28 23.67 5.22
CA PRO A 90 -1.94 24.82 4.62
C PRO A 90 -1.34 25.18 3.25
N PHE A 91 -2.15 25.77 2.38
CA PHE A 91 -1.63 26.36 1.15
C PHE A 91 -0.64 27.47 1.46
N HIS A 92 0.49 27.41 0.80
CA HIS A 92 1.51 28.43 0.92
C HIS A 92 2.35 28.51 -0.36
N ARG A 93 3.28 29.46 -0.39
CA ARG A 93 4.23 29.64 -1.48
C ARG A 93 5.59 30.03 -0.95
N HIS A 94 6.58 29.98 -1.84
CA HIS A 94 7.91 30.51 -1.59
C HIS A 94 8.33 31.49 -2.67
N ALA A 95 9.19 32.45 -2.32
CA ALA A 95 9.71 33.43 -3.27
C ALA A 95 10.57 32.79 -4.38
N GLY A 96 11.42 31.83 -4.00
CA GLY A 96 12.32 31.14 -4.93
C GLY A 96 11.70 29.87 -5.53
N PRO A 97 12.28 29.34 -6.64
CA PRO A 97 11.88 28.06 -7.19
C PRO A 97 12.13 26.92 -6.19
N ARG A 98 11.37 25.83 -6.33
CA ARG A 98 11.55 24.62 -5.55
C ARG A 98 11.73 23.42 -6.44
N MET A 99 12.65 22.55 -6.04
CA MET A 99 12.84 21.23 -6.63
C MET A 99 13.02 20.22 -5.49
N PHE A 100 12.18 19.19 -5.47
CA PHE A 100 12.26 18.18 -4.42
C PHE A 100 12.02 16.78 -4.95
N THR A 101 12.60 15.82 -4.24
CA THR A 101 12.31 14.40 -4.41
C THR A 101 11.57 13.91 -3.18
N ALA A 102 10.47 13.20 -3.39
CA ALA A 102 9.57 12.79 -2.32
C ALA A 102 9.17 11.32 -2.43
N ILE A 103 8.88 10.74 -1.28
CA ILE A 103 8.22 9.45 -1.15
C ILE A 103 6.78 9.71 -0.73
N ALA A 104 5.82 9.21 -1.51
CA ALA A 104 4.41 9.25 -1.14
C ALA A 104 4.11 8.16 -0.10
N GLY A 105 3.27 8.49 0.88
CA GLY A 105 2.73 7.51 1.82
C GLY A 105 1.89 6.42 1.13
N SER A 106 1.52 5.39 1.87
CA SER A 106 0.78 4.23 1.35
C SER A 106 -0.67 4.54 0.98
N GLY A 107 -1.15 5.74 1.32
CA GLY A 107 -2.42 6.31 0.83
C GLY A 107 -2.30 7.04 -0.51
N GLY A 108 -1.09 7.38 -0.95
CA GLY A 108 -0.81 8.30 -2.03
C GLY A 108 -1.02 9.77 -1.62
N ALA A 109 -0.50 10.69 -2.43
CA ALA A 109 -0.58 12.13 -2.19
C ALA A 109 -1.38 12.81 -3.31
N GLN A 110 -2.08 13.89 -2.99
CA GLN A 110 -2.61 14.83 -3.98
C GLN A 110 -1.82 16.13 -3.84
N LEU A 111 -1.18 16.51 -4.93
CA LEU A 111 -0.46 17.77 -5.04
C LEU A 111 -1.36 18.79 -5.69
N ARG A 112 -1.51 19.96 -5.08
CA ARG A 112 -2.38 21.03 -5.56
C ARG A 112 -1.53 22.24 -5.85
N PHE A 113 -1.74 22.87 -7.01
CA PHE A 113 -0.95 24.01 -7.46
C PHE A 113 -1.86 25.09 -8.04
N SER A 114 -1.57 26.35 -7.73
CA SER A 114 -2.11 27.51 -8.42
C SER A 114 -0.98 28.46 -8.78
N THR A 115 -0.85 28.77 -10.08
CA THR A 115 0.23 29.59 -10.65
C THR A 115 -0.22 31.02 -10.96
N VAL A 116 -1.27 31.50 -10.26
CA VAL A 116 -1.77 32.86 -10.35
C VAL A 116 -0.72 33.87 -9.85
N THR A 117 -0.56 35.00 -10.53
CA THR A 117 0.36 36.08 -10.11
C THR A 117 -0.28 36.99 -9.07
N ASP A 118 0.53 37.75 -8.33
CA ASP A 118 0.03 38.73 -7.35
C ASP A 118 -0.89 39.77 -8.02
N ALA A 119 -0.52 40.28 -9.20
CA ALA A 119 -1.34 41.24 -9.95
C ALA A 119 -2.71 40.65 -10.35
N GLN A 120 -2.77 39.37 -10.72
CA GLN A 120 -4.03 38.69 -11.02
C GLN A 120 -4.87 38.46 -9.75
N LEU A 121 -4.21 38.09 -8.65
CA LEU A 121 -4.87 37.83 -7.37
C LEU A 121 -5.46 39.11 -6.75
N ASP A 122 -4.73 40.23 -6.85
CA ASP A 122 -5.18 41.55 -6.41
C ASP A 122 -6.39 42.05 -7.22
N HIS A 123 -6.40 41.77 -8.52
CA HIS A 123 -7.51 42.15 -9.39
C HIS A 123 -8.75 41.28 -9.20
N ALA A 124 -8.57 39.96 -9.07
CA ALA A 124 -9.65 38.98 -8.98
C ALA A 124 -9.23 37.77 -8.13
N PRO A 125 -9.56 37.73 -6.83
CA PRO A 125 -9.20 36.62 -5.95
C PRO A 125 -9.69 35.23 -6.44
N ALA A 126 -10.80 35.19 -7.17
CA ALA A 126 -11.33 33.97 -7.79
C ALA A 126 -10.39 33.34 -8.84
N ALA A 127 -9.44 34.10 -9.39
CA ALA A 127 -8.43 33.59 -10.32
C ALA A 127 -7.59 32.47 -9.69
N PHE A 128 -7.40 32.48 -8.38
CA PHE A 128 -6.71 31.41 -7.65
C PHE A 128 -7.37 30.03 -7.89
N VAL A 129 -8.68 29.96 -7.69
CA VAL A 129 -9.48 28.74 -7.82
C VAL A 129 -9.57 28.31 -9.29
N GLN A 130 -9.69 29.26 -10.21
CA GLN A 130 -9.72 28.99 -11.65
C GLN A 130 -8.39 28.42 -12.17
N ALA A 131 -7.27 28.88 -11.61
CA ALA A 131 -5.93 28.41 -11.94
C ALA A 131 -5.54 27.11 -11.20
N LEU A 132 -6.35 26.67 -10.22
CA LEU A 132 -6.04 25.50 -9.40
C LEU A 132 -6.00 24.21 -10.24
N ARG A 133 -4.94 23.43 -10.07
CA ARG A 133 -4.76 22.12 -10.71
C ARG A 133 -4.30 21.10 -9.67
N CYS A 134 -4.79 19.87 -9.81
CA CYS A 134 -4.46 18.76 -8.93
C CYS A 134 -3.66 17.67 -9.68
N VAL A 135 -2.65 17.12 -9.02
CA VAL A 135 -1.89 15.95 -9.48
C VAL A 135 -2.00 14.85 -8.43
N ASP A 136 -2.65 13.75 -8.78
CA ASP A 136 -2.76 12.57 -7.92
C ASP A 136 -1.54 11.67 -8.13
N ILE A 137 -0.79 11.47 -7.04
CA ILE A 137 0.38 10.61 -6.95
C ILE A 137 -0.06 9.22 -6.44
N PRO A 138 0.47 8.13 -7.02
CA PRO A 138 0.16 6.79 -6.56
C PRO A 138 0.74 6.52 -5.15
N PRO A 139 0.19 5.56 -4.40
CA PRO A 139 0.77 5.16 -3.12
C PRO A 139 2.13 4.49 -3.30
N ASP A 140 2.95 4.56 -2.25
CA ASP A 140 4.23 3.87 -2.16
C ASP A 140 5.12 4.13 -3.39
N CYS A 141 5.42 5.40 -3.70
CA CYS A 141 6.25 5.73 -4.85
C CYS A 141 7.25 6.85 -4.57
N LEU A 142 8.36 6.81 -5.30
CA LEU A 142 9.33 7.90 -5.39
C LEU A 142 8.93 8.80 -6.57
N PHE A 143 8.86 10.10 -6.34
CA PHE A 143 8.52 11.09 -7.37
C PHE A 143 9.33 12.38 -7.18
N THR A 144 9.42 13.17 -8.24
CA THR A 144 10.05 14.49 -8.22
C THR A 144 9.04 15.57 -8.58
N VAL A 145 9.26 16.75 -8.02
CA VAL A 145 8.46 17.94 -8.28
C VAL A 145 9.40 19.12 -8.51
N ARG A 146 9.10 19.95 -9.51
CA ARG A 146 9.74 21.24 -9.75
C ARG A 146 8.69 22.29 -10.02
N PHE A 147 8.82 23.47 -9.43
CA PHE A 147 7.98 24.62 -9.76
C PHE A 147 8.71 25.95 -9.54
N GLY A 148 8.23 26.99 -10.22
CA GLY A 148 8.77 28.34 -10.10
C GLY A 148 8.41 29.02 -8.79
N GLY A 149 9.20 30.04 -8.42
CA GLY A 149 8.87 30.91 -7.30
C GLY A 149 7.51 31.58 -7.47
N GLY A 150 6.85 31.86 -6.35
CA GLY A 150 5.49 32.42 -6.29
C GLY A 150 4.37 31.41 -6.48
N THR A 151 4.66 30.15 -6.83
CA THR A 151 3.65 29.10 -7.01
C THR A 151 2.99 28.75 -5.67
N TRP A 152 1.67 28.95 -5.59
CA TRP A 152 0.87 28.47 -4.46
C TRP A 152 0.71 26.96 -4.55
N HIS A 153 0.97 26.26 -3.45
CA HIS A 153 0.87 24.82 -3.42
C HIS A 153 0.39 24.27 -2.08
N GLN A 154 -0.20 23.09 -2.14
CA GLN A 154 -0.64 22.31 -1.00
C GLN A 154 -0.52 20.81 -1.30
N PHE A 155 -0.01 20.05 -0.34
CA PHE A 155 0.07 18.60 -0.41
C PHE A 155 -0.85 17.99 0.66
N VAL A 156 -1.67 17.03 0.24
CA VAL A 156 -2.60 16.32 1.13
C VAL A 156 -2.55 14.82 0.92
N SER A 157 -2.88 14.05 1.95
CA SER A 157 -3.06 12.61 1.83
C SER A 157 -4.34 12.31 1.04
N ARG A 158 -4.27 11.34 0.13
CA ARG A 158 -5.47 10.87 -0.59
C ARG A 158 -6.30 9.89 0.24
N ARG A 159 -5.69 9.25 1.24
CA ARG A 159 -6.33 8.23 2.08
C ARG A 159 -5.79 8.30 3.50
N PRO A 160 -6.33 9.18 4.35
CA PRO A 160 -6.06 9.12 5.79
C PRO A 160 -6.42 7.70 6.34
N PRO A 161 -5.67 7.16 7.31
CA PRO A 161 -4.67 7.85 8.14
C PRO A 161 -3.24 7.83 7.58
N HIS A 162 -3.03 7.42 6.32
CA HIS A 162 -1.69 7.42 5.74
C HIS A 162 -1.15 8.86 5.60
N PRO A 163 0.13 9.14 5.91
CA PRO A 163 0.74 10.44 5.62
C PRO A 163 0.74 10.73 4.12
N ALA A 164 0.86 12.01 3.75
CA ALA A 164 0.92 12.39 2.35
C ALA A 164 2.30 12.04 1.77
N LEU A 165 3.37 12.59 2.34
CA LEU A 165 4.73 12.42 1.82
C LEU A 165 5.83 12.77 2.83
N PHE A 166 7.05 12.35 2.51
CA PHE A 166 8.31 12.87 3.06
C PHE A 166 9.22 13.25 1.90
N ALA A 167 9.90 14.39 1.99
CA ALA A 167 10.63 14.96 0.87
C ALA A 167 12.00 15.52 1.27
N LEU A 168 12.92 15.48 0.31
CA LEU A 168 14.16 16.24 0.30
C LEU A 168 14.03 17.38 -0.71
N SER A 169 14.03 18.61 -0.23
CA SER A 169 13.92 19.84 -1.01
C SER A 169 15.29 20.48 -1.18
N CYS A 170 15.70 20.66 -2.43
CA CYS A 170 16.85 21.48 -2.78
C CYS A 170 16.34 22.87 -3.15
N HIS A 171 16.89 23.87 -2.48
CA HIS A 171 16.68 25.28 -2.78
C HIS A 171 17.91 25.76 -3.55
N PRO A 172 17.78 26.08 -4.86
CA PRO A 172 18.95 26.44 -5.67
C PRO A 172 19.62 27.74 -5.23
N ASP A 173 18.83 28.69 -4.75
CA ASP A 173 19.30 29.95 -4.17
C ASP A 173 18.22 30.49 -3.22
N ASP A 174 18.49 30.47 -1.91
CA ASP A 174 17.56 31.01 -0.90
C ASP A 174 17.40 32.53 -0.95
N ARG A 175 18.24 33.24 -1.72
CA ARG A 175 18.16 34.69 -1.95
C ARG A 175 17.28 35.04 -3.15
N ALA A 176 16.88 34.06 -3.96
CA ALA A 176 16.14 34.29 -5.19
C ALA A 176 14.66 34.61 -4.95
N GLY A 177 14.08 35.40 -5.86
CA GLY A 177 12.67 35.76 -5.85
C GLY A 177 12.35 37.05 -5.09
N ALA A 178 11.05 37.34 -4.98
CA ALA A 178 10.55 38.54 -4.31
C ALA A 178 10.51 38.35 -2.79
N LEU A 179 11.67 38.45 -2.14
CA LEU A 179 11.77 38.43 -0.67
C LEU A 179 11.34 39.78 -0.05
N SER A 180 10.77 39.75 1.14
CA SER A 180 10.63 40.96 1.99
C SER A 180 11.98 41.38 2.59
N ASP A 181 12.07 42.60 3.12
CA ASP A 181 13.29 43.06 3.82
C ASP A 181 13.63 42.18 5.03
N ALA A 182 12.60 41.73 5.76
CA ALA A 182 12.77 40.84 6.90
C ALA A 182 13.31 39.46 6.48
N GLN A 183 12.80 38.91 5.38
CA GLN A 183 13.30 37.64 4.81
C GLN A 183 14.73 37.80 4.29
N ARG A 184 15.05 38.89 3.58
CA ARG A 184 16.43 39.19 3.14
C ARG A 184 17.40 39.24 4.31
N ALA A 185 17.03 39.90 5.41
CA ALA A 185 17.87 39.98 6.60
C ALA A 185 18.17 38.58 7.18
N ARG A 186 17.14 37.74 7.32
CA ARG A 186 17.28 36.35 7.82
C ARG A 186 18.11 35.46 6.90
N VAL A 187 18.01 35.64 5.59
CA VAL A 187 18.86 34.90 4.64
C VAL A 187 20.31 35.35 4.77
N ALA A 188 20.54 36.66 4.94
CA ALA A 188 21.88 37.22 5.07
C ALA A 188 22.60 36.81 6.37
N ASP A 189 21.86 36.65 7.47
CA ASP A 189 22.42 36.23 8.77
C ASP A 189 22.41 34.70 9.00
N GLY A 190 21.89 33.92 8.04
CA GLY A 190 21.82 32.45 8.08
C GLY A 190 20.72 31.87 8.97
N SER A 191 19.87 32.72 9.56
CA SER A 191 18.74 32.30 10.40
C SER A 191 17.48 31.91 9.62
N ALA A 192 17.46 32.10 8.30
CA ALA A 192 16.34 31.67 7.46
C ALA A 192 16.11 30.16 7.54
N ASP A 193 14.84 29.78 7.53
CA ASP A 193 14.34 28.40 7.53
C ASP A 193 13.11 28.31 6.61
N LEU A 194 12.59 27.09 6.42
CA LEU A 194 11.47 26.88 5.50
C LEU A 194 10.23 27.71 5.89
N PRO A 195 9.80 27.78 7.17
CA PRO A 195 8.63 28.59 7.54
C PRO A 195 8.83 30.09 7.37
N THR A 196 10.01 30.64 7.68
CA THR A 196 10.26 32.08 7.54
C THR A 196 10.31 32.54 6.08
N LEU A 197 10.58 31.64 5.15
CA LEU A 197 10.57 31.87 3.70
C LEU A 197 9.24 31.50 3.03
N THR A 198 8.18 31.37 3.82
CA THR A 198 6.87 30.89 3.36
C THR A 198 5.78 31.92 3.59
N ASP A 199 5.02 32.23 2.54
CA ASP A 199 3.81 33.05 2.64
C ASP A 199 2.57 32.16 2.60
N THR A 200 1.63 32.35 3.53
CA THR A 200 0.33 31.66 3.56
C THR A 200 -0.73 32.40 2.75
N LEU A 201 -1.82 31.72 2.37
CA LEU A 201 -2.91 32.34 1.61
C LEU A 201 -3.52 33.57 2.30
N PRO A 202 -3.86 34.62 1.54
CA PRO A 202 -4.70 35.71 2.05
C PRO A 202 -6.09 35.19 2.49
N PRO A 203 -6.69 35.73 3.56
CA PRO A 203 -7.97 35.24 4.10
C PRO A 203 -9.13 35.24 3.10
N VAL A 204 -9.13 36.19 2.16
CA VAL A 204 -10.15 36.25 1.09
C VAL A 204 -10.06 35.04 0.16
N VAL A 205 -8.85 34.59 -0.16
CA VAL A 205 -8.60 33.43 -1.02
C VAL A 205 -8.89 32.13 -0.27
N GLN A 206 -8.54 32.06 1.02
CA GLN A 206 -8.85 30.92 1.87
C GLN A 206 -10.36 30.63 1.89
N ARG A 207 -11.21 31.66 2.06
CA ARG A 207 -12.68 31.48 2.03
C ARG A 207 -13.18 30.94 0.69
N LEU A 208 -12.64 31.43 -0.42
CA LEU A 208 -13.00 30.92 -1.75
C LEU A 208 -12.59 29.46 -1.94
N LEU A 209 -11.47 29.04 -1.36
CA LEU A 209 -11.04 27.65 -1.35
C LEU A 209 -11.94 26.78 -0.47
N ASP A 210 -12.36 27.28 0.69
CA ASP A 210 -13.24 26.54 1.62
C ASP A 210 -14.64 26.28 1.02
N GLU A 211 -15.11 27.18 0.15
CA GLU A 211 -16.39 27.06 -0.59
C GLU A 211 -16.30 26.20 -1.86
N LEU A 212 -15.08 25.88 -2.32
CA LEU A 212 -14.85 25.16 -3.57
C LEU A 212 -15.14 23.65 -3.42
N ASP A 213 -15.94 23.11 -4.35
CA ASP A 213 -15.99 21.66 -4.55
C ASP A 213 -14.68 21.16 -5.16
N MET A 214 -13.83 20.55 -4.33
CA MET A 214 -12.53 20.01 -4.74
C MET A 214 -12.62 18.89 -5.80
N ASP A 215 -13.77 18.24 -5.98
CA ASP A 215 -13.97 17.25 -7.03
C ASP A 215 -14.22 17.88 -8.41
N SER A 216 -14.56 19.18 -8.46
CA SER A 216 -14.69 19.95 -9.69
C SER A 216 -13.35 20.44 -10.28
N VAL A 217 -12.27 20.37 -9.49
CA VAL A 217 -10.95 20.89 -9.86
C VAL A 217 -10.28 19.99 -10.90
N PRO A 218 -9.73 20.54 -12.01
CA PRO A 218 -9.03 19.75 -13.01
C PRO A 218 -7.87 18.95 -12.40
N ARG A 219 -7.87 17.65 -12.68
CA ARG A 219 -6.96 16.69 -12.05
C ARG A 219 -6.30 15.79 -13.07
N VAL A 220 -5.01 15.54 -12.87
CA VAL A 220 -4.23 14.52 -13.59
C VAL A 220 -3.83 13.44 -12.59
N THR A 221 -3.99 12.17 -12.95
CA THR A 221 -3.50 11.05 -12.13
C THR A 221 -2.29 10.42 -12.81
N LEU A 222 -1.15 10.40 -12.10
CA LEU A 222 0.04 9.70 -12.58
C LEU A 222 0.00 8.23 -12.14
N SER A 223 0.44 7.32 -13.01
CA SER A 223 0.45 5.88 -12.76
C SER A 223 1.61 5.21 -13.46
N MET A 224 2.34 4.35 -12.73
CA MET A 224 3.38 3.47 -13.29
C MET A 224 2.80 2.22 -13.98
N GLN A 225 1.48 2.02 -13.90
CA GLN A 225 0.79 0.99 -14.67
C GLN A 225 0.13 1.66 -15.87
N ALA A 226 0.54 1.27 -17.09
CA ALA A 226 -0.25 1.55 -18.27
C ALA A 226 -1.65 0.94 -18.04
N PRO A 227 -2.75 1.67 -18.27
CA PRO A 227 -4.04 1.01 -18.27
C PRO A 227 -4.02 0.00 -19.42
N SER A 228 -4.07 -1.29 -19.09
CA SER A 228 -4.49 -2.25 -20.11
C SER A 228 -5.86 -1.76 -20.58
N ARG A 229 -6.01 -1.55 -21.89
CA ARG A 229 -7.20 -1.00 -22.55
C ARG A 229 -8.49 -1.39 -21.80
N GLY A 230 -9.14 -0.38 -21.22
CA GLY A 230 -10.42 -0.46 -20.53
C GLY A 230 -10.33 -0.79 -19.04
N HIS A 231 -10.45 0.23 -18.17
CA HIS A 231 -10.85 0.02 -16.78
C HIS A 231 -11.92 1.00 -16.34
N VAL A 232 -13.05 0.46 -15.90
CA VAL A 232 -13.94 1.10 -14.95
C VAL A 232 -13.42 0.72 -13.56
N ARG A 233 -13.11 1.67 -12.69
CA ARG A 233 -12.93 1.36 -11.25
C ARG A 233 -14.30 1.08 -10.66
N ARG A 234 -14.80 -0.15 -10.83
CA ARG A 234 -15.84 -0.71 -9.98
C ARG A 234 -15.16 -1.33 -8.75
N PRO A 235 -15.69 -1.20 -7.53
CA PRO A 235 -15.31 -2.13 -6.47
C PRO A 235 -15.42 -3.53 -7.07
N ALA A 236 -14.36 -4.35 -6.93
CA ALA A 236 -14.41 -5.73 -7.41
C ALA A 236 -15.74 -6.30 -6.93
N ALA A 237 -16.56 -6.82 -7.85
CA ALA A 237 -17.77 -7.52 -7.46
C ALA A 237 -17.36 -8.50 -6.36
N PRO A 238 -18.02 -8.51 -5.20
CA PRO A 238 -17.58 -9.30 -4.07
C PRO A 238 -17.39 -10.73 -4.56
N MET A 239 -16.16 -11.27 -4.51
CA MET A 239 -15.92 -12.68 -4.81
C MET A 239 -16.72 -13.47 -3.77
N PRO A 240 -17.89 -14.03 -4.16
CA PRO A 240 -18.77 -14.62 -3.19
C PRO A 240 -18.14 -15.94 -2.77
N VAL A 241 -17.83 -16.05 -1.49
CA VAL A 241 -17.33 -17.29 -0.93
C VAL A 241 -18.54 -18.13 -0.56
N THR A 242 -18.69 -19.26 -1.24
CA THR A 242 -19.73 -20.24 -0.95
C THR A 242 -19.26 -21.15 0.17
N ARG A 243 -20.18 -21.51 1.07
CA ARG A 243 -19.89 -22.33 2.25
C ARG A 243 -20.71 -23.61 2.19
N HIS A 244 -20.05 -24.73 2.47
CA HIS A 244 -20.69 -26.02 2.67
C HIS A 244 -20.35 -26.57 4.06
N PRO A 245 -21.26 -27.36 4.65
CA PRO A 245 -21.05 -27.97 5.96
C PRO A 245 -20.06 -29.13 5.92
N ALA A 246 -19.58 -29.56 4.74
CA ALA A 246 -18.65 -30.67 4.60
C ALA A 246 -17.78 -30.51 3.35
N PRO A 247 -16.54 -31.04 3.35
CA PRO A 247 -15.72 -31.08 2.14
C PRO A 247 -16.32 -32.04 1.09
N PRO A 248 -15.99 -31.87 -0.20
CA PRO A 248 -16.38 -32.80 -1.27
C PRO A 248 -16.00 -34.25 -0.97
N ALA A 249 -16.71 -35.21 -1.56
CA ALA A 249 -16.49 -36.65 -1.32
C ALA A 249 -15.11 -37.12 -1.79
N ASP A 250 -14.59 -36.48 -2.83
CA ASP A 250 -13.31 -36.73 -3.48
C ASP A 250 -12.18 -35.86 -2.93
N SER A 251 -12.43 -35.05 -1.88
CA SER A 251 -11.39 -34.23 -1.25
C SER A 251 -10.44 -35.08 -0.44
N LEU A 252 -9.15 -34.77 -0.52
CA LEU A 252 -8.12 -35.44 0.29
C LEU A 252 -8.40 -35.29 1.81
N LEU A 253 -9.14 -34.26 2.21
CA LEU A 253 -9.59 -34.04 3.59
C LEU A 253 -10.55 -35.12 4.12
N ARG A 254 -11.22 -35.87 3.24
CA ARG A 254 -12.12 -36.98 3.64
C ARG A 254 -11.37 -38.15 4.27
N HIS A 255 -10.10 -38.33 3.92
CA HIS A 255 -9.24 -39.38 4.50
C HIS A 255 -8.75 -39.04 5.91
N ALA A 256 -8.86 -37.78 6.34
CA ALA A 256 -8.56 -37.40 7.72
C ALA A 256 -9.62 -37.93 8.69
N PHE A 257 -9.20 -38.59 9.77
CA PHE A 257 -10.09 -39.11 10.82
C PHE A 257 -11.19 -40.08 10.27
N PRO A 258 -10.80 -41.26 9.76
CA PRO A 258 -11.75 -42.25 9.22
C PRO A 258 -12.74 -42.75 10.28
N ASP A 259 -12.33 -42.79 11.55
CA ASP A 259 -13.17 -43.20 12.69
C ASP A 259 -14.20 -42.13 13.11
N GLY A 260 -14.24 -41.00 12.41
CA GLY A 260 -15.18 -39.90 12.65
C GLY A 260 -14.53 -38.59 13.06
N CYS A 261 -15.20 -37.48 12.71
CA CYS A 261 -14.84 -36.13 13.12
C CYS A 261 -16.00 -35.44 13.84
N HIS A 262 -15.69 -34.48 14.71
CA HIS A 262 -16.70 -33.76 15.49
C HIS A 262 -17.16 -32.48 14.79
N HIS A 263 -16.26 -31.83 14.05
CA HIS A 263 -16.54 -30.61 13.32
C HIS A 263 -15.92 -30.66 11.94
N GLN A 264 -16.61 -30.05 10.98
CA GLN A 264 -16.12 -29.88 9.63
C GLN A 264 -16.78 -28.66 8.97
N ASP A 265 -16.03 -28.03 8.08
CA ASP A 265 -16.52 -26.99 7.20
C ASP A 265 -15.74 -26.96 5.89
N HIS A 266 -16.32 -26.29 4.92
CA HIS A 266 -15.74 -26.11 3.61
C HIS A 266 -16.17 -24.76 3.04
N ALA A 267 -15.20 -23.97 2.58
CA ALA A 267 -15.43 -22.73 1.88
C ALA A 267 -14.75 -22.80 0.52
N PHE A 268 -15.40 -22.31 -0.52
CA PHE A 268 -14.79 -22.19 -1.83
C PHE A 268 -15.22 -20.90 -2.53
N LEU A 269 -14.40 -20.46 -3.45
CA LEU A 269 -14.72 -19.40 -4.40
C LEU A 269 -14.38 -19.88 -5.81
N THR A 270 -15.08 -19.33 -6.79
CA THR A 270 -14.85 -19.62 -8.21
C THR A 270 -14.26 -18.39 -8.88
N LEU A 271 -13.09 -18.56 -9.47
CA LEU A 271 -12.42 -17.58 -10.28
C LEU A 271 -12.92 -17.70 -11.72
N PRO A 272 -13.30 -16.60 -12.39
CA PRO A 272 -13.71 -16.67 -13.78
C PRO A 272 -12.54 -17.13 -14.67
N PRO A 273 -12.84 -17.65 -15.88
CA PRO A 273 -11.81 -18.09 -16.81
C PRO A 273 -10.75 -16.99 -17.05
N ARG A 274 -9.48 -17.39 -17.12
CA ARG A 274 -8.30 -16.49 -17.29
C ARG A 274 -7.97 -15.58 -16.11
N ALA A 275 -8.79 -15.49 -15.06
CA ALA A 275 -8.48 -14.67 -13.89
C ALA A 275 -7.26 -15.17 -13.10
N SER A 276 -7.01 -16.49 -13.12
CA SER A 276 -5.90 -17.13 -12.41
C SER A 276 -4.50 -16.70 -12.89
N GLY A 277 -4.37 -16.11 -14.08
CA GLY A 277 -3.08 -15.70 -14.65
C GLY A 277 -2.12 -16.85 -15.02
N THR A 278 -2.48 -18.08 -14.68
CA THR A 278 -1.72 -19.32 -14.95
C THR A 278 -2.70 -20.44 -15.34
N PRO A 279 -2.29 -21.41 -16.19
CA PRO A 279 -3.07 -22.62 -16.48
C PRO A 279 -2.77 -23.78 -15.51
N SER A 280 -1.80 -23.62 -14.59
CA SER A 280 -1.33 -24.69 -13.69
C SER A 280 -2.00 -24.60 -12.33
N ALA A 281 -2.71 -25.67 -11.91
CA ALA A 281 -3.36 -25.72 -10.60
C ALA A 281 -2.34 -25.67 -9.48
N ARG A 282 -1.19 -26.32 -9.67
CA ARG A 282 -0.08 -26.29 -8.72
C ARG A 282 0.46 -24.88 -8.51
N ARG A 283 0.75 -24.12 -9.56
CA ARG A 283 1.28 -22.74 -9.43
C ARG A 283 0.27 -21.82 -8.74
N LEU A 284 -1.01 -21.96 -9.07
CA LEU A 284 -2.06 -21.18 -8.40
C LEU A 284 -2.17 -21.58 -6.92
N LEU A 285 -2.10 -22.87 -6.61
CA LEU A 285 -2.11 -23.36 -5.23
C LEU A 285 -0.92 -22.80 -4.43
N GLU A 286 0.29 -22.81 -5.00
CA GLU A 286 1.49 -22.23 -4.37
C GLU A 286 1.32 -20.73 -4.09
N ALA A 287 0.76 -19.96 -5.03
CA ALA A 287 0.47 -18.53 -4.83
C ALA A 287 -0.58 -18.29 -3.74
N VAL A 288 -1.62 -19.15 -3.67
CA VAL A 288 -2.64 -19.10 -2.61
C VAL A 288 -2.04 -19.44 -1.24
N LEU A 289 -1.16 -20.45 -1.16
CA LEU A 289 -0.43 -20.77 0.07
C LEU A 289 0.46 -19.62 0.53
N ASP A 290 1.17 -18.95 -0.38
CA ASP A 290 1.94 -17.74 -0.07
C ASP A 290 1.02 -16.60 0.42
N GLY A 291 -0.17 -16.46 -0.16
CA GLY A 291 -1.19 -15.50 0.27
C GLY A 291 -1.68 -15.72 1.70
N PHE A 292 -1.85 -16.96 2.15
CA PHE A 292 -2.21 -17.24 3.56
C PHE A 292 -1.13 -16.77 4.55
N VAL A 293 0.15 -16.76 4.13
CA VAL A 293 1.27 -16.35 4.98
C VAL A 293 1.52 -14.84 4.90
N ARG A 294 1.44 -14.26 3.70
CA ARG A 294 1.83 -12.85 3.45
C ARG A 294 0.69 -11.86 3.57
N ASN A 295 -0.56 -12.30 3.44
CA ASN A 295 -1.74 -11.42 3.52
C ASN A 295 -2.76 -11.90 4.58
N PRO A 296 -2.35 -12.17 5.84
CA PRO A 296 -3.30 -12.55 6.87
C PRO A 296 -4.20 -11.35 7.24
N PRO A 297 -5.54 -11.54 7.27
CA PRO A 297 -6.46 -10.48 7.65
C PRO A 297 -6.23 -10.05 9.11
N ALA A 298 -6.00 -8.75 9.33
CA ALA A 298 -5.73 -8.18 10.65
C ALA A 298 -6.84 -8.47 11.68
N SER A 299 -8.09 -8.56 11.24
CA SER A 299 -9.24 -8.90 12.10
C SER A 299 -9.17 -10.35 12.61
N VAL A 300 -8.73 -11.29 11.78
CA VAL A 300 -8.48 -12.69 12.19
C VAL A 300 -7.26 -12.74 13.11
N GLY A 301 -6.22 -11.94 12.84
CA GLY A 301 -5.06 -11.80 13.73
C GLY A 301 -5.45 -11.33 15.14
N ARG A 302 -6.32 -10.33 15.27
CA ARG A 302 -6.85 -9.87 16.57
C ARG A 302 -7.67 -10.94 17.29
N LEU A 303 -8.48 -11.70 16.57
CA LEU A 303 -9.25 -12.80 17.15
C LEU A 303 -8.32 -13.94 17.64
N MET A 304 -7.25 -14.21 16.90
CA MET A 304 -6.22 -15.17 17.33
C MET A 304 -5.44 -14.67 18.54
N ALA A 305 -5.13 -13.38 18.62
CA ALA A 305 -4.52 -12.79 19.82
C ALA A 305 -5.44 -12.91 21.05
N LEU A 306 -6.73 -12.59 20.91
CA LEU A 306 -7.72 -12.76 21.97
C LEU A 306 -7.84 -14.23 22.40
N ARG A 307 -7.95 -15.15 21.44
CA ARG A 307 -7.93 -16.59 21.71
C ARG A 307 -6.69 -16.97 22.52
N ASN A 308 -5.51 -16.55 22.07
CA ASN A 308 -4.23 -16.89 22.70
C ASN A 308 -4.19 -16.40 24.15
N VAL A 309 -4.71 -15.20 24.45
CA VAL A 309 -4.83 -14.68 25.82
C VAL A 309 -5.77 -15.53 26.67
N LEU A 310 -6.95 -15.89 26.14
CA LEU A 310 -7.95 -16.68 26.86
C LEU A 310 -7.49 -18.12 27.13
N VAL A 311 -6.68 -18.70 26.24
CA VAL A 311 -6.19 -20.09 26.36
C VAL A 311 -4.78 -20.21 26.95
N ALA A 312 -4.09 -19.09 27.21
CA ALA A 312 -2.77 -19.04 27.85
C ALA A 312 -2.68 -19.84 29.17
N PRO A 313 -3.63 -19.74 30.12
CA PRO A 313 -3.57 -20.54 31.36
C PRO A 313 -3.77 -22.05 31.13
N LEU A 314 -4.27 -22.45 29.95
CA LEU A 314 -4.54 -23.85 29.58
C LEU A 314 -3.38 -24.51 28.81
N ARG A 315 -2.25 -23.80 28.62
CA ARG A 315 -1.04 -24.28 27.92
C ARG A 315 -1.30 -24.86 26.52
N LEU A 316 -2.18 -24.22 25.75
CA LEU A 316 -2.45 -24.60 24.35
C LEU A 316 -1.41 -23.98 23.39
N ARG A 317 -1.23 -24.56 22.20
CA ARG A 317 -0.30 -24.00 21.20
C ARG A 317 -0.81 -22.64 20.69
N THR A 318 0.06 -21.62 20.78
CA THR A 318 -0.19 -20.27 20.28
C THR A 318 0.57 -20.02 18.98
N SER A 319 -0.12 -19.59 17.92
CA SER A 319 0.48 -19.21 16.63
C SER A 319 -0.14 -17.90 16.14
N PRO A 320 0.62 -17.01 15.47
CA PRO A 320 0.11 -15.76 14.90
C PRO A 320 -0.84 -16.00 13.71
N LEU A 321 -0.62 -17.07 12.94
CA LEU A 321 -1.61 -17.62 12.02
C LEU A 321 -2.41 -18.68 12.79
N GLY A 322 -3.68 -18.41 13.07
CA GLY A 322 -4.56 -19.41 13.66
C GLY A 322 -4.74 -20.66 12.81
N CYS A 323 -5.41 -21.68 13.35
CA CYS A 323 -6.07 -22.68 12.51
C CYS A 323 -7.01 -21.94 11.53
N PRO A 324 -7.10 -22.34 10.25
CA PRO A 324 -6.74 -23.64 9.68
C PRO A 324 -5.34 -23.77 9.04
N VAL A 325 -4.54 -22.70 8.97
CA VAL A 325 -3.25 -22.66 8.23
C VAL A 325 -2.01 -22.60 9.11
N SER A 326 -2.15 -22.79 10.43
CA SER A 326 -1.05 -22.68 11.39
C SER A 326 0.11 -23.65 11.16
N SER A 327 -0.09 -24.75 10.41
CA SER A 327 1.02 -25.64 10.05
C SER A 327 1.99 -25.00 9.05
N LEU A 328 1.58 -23.99 8.26
CA LEU A 328 2.46 -23.29 7.31
C LEU A 328 3.63 -22.55 7.98
N LEU A 329 3.57 -22.31 9.29
CA LEU A 329 4.64 -21.71 10.11
C LEU A 329 5.37 -22.72 10.99
N SER A 330 5.05 -24.02 10.89
CA SER A 330 5.68 -25.05 11.72
C SER A 330 7.09 -25.40 11.21
N GLU A 331 8.02 -25.69 12.13
CA GLU A 331 9.40 -26.08 11.79
C GLU A 331 9.55 -27.56 11.36
N ASP A 332 8.46 -28.34 11.36
CA ASP A 332 8.46 -29.75 10.98
C ASP A 332 8.44 -29.91 9.44
N ARG A 333 9.57 -30.31 8.85
CA ARG A 333 9.84 -30.31 7.39
C ARG A 333 9.75 -31.70 6.71
N ARG A 334 8.95 -32.62 7.25
CA ARG A 334 8.92 -34.03 6.78
C ARG A 334 8.40 -34.21 5.36
N GLU A 335 7.42 -33.41 4.93
CA GLU A 335 6.99 -33.29 3.52
C GLU A 335 6.77 -31.81 3.16
N LEU A 336 7.28 -31.40 2.00
CA LEU A 336 7.27 -30.00 1.55
C LEU A 336 6.61 -29.85 0.18
N VAL A 337 5.64 -28.94 0.06
CA VAL A 337 5.16 -28.46 -1.26
C VAL A 337 6.06 -27.33 -1.73
N ALA A 338 6.48 -27.42 -2.99
CA ALA A 338 7.39 -26.46 -3.64
C ALA A 338 8.71 -26.25 -2.88
N GLY A 339 9.12 -27.20 -2.03
CA GLY A 339 10.30 -27.08 -1.17
C GLY A 339 10.17 -26.04 -0.04
N ARG A 340 8.97 -25.48 0.21
CA ARG A 340 8.80 -24.31 1.07
C ARG A 340 7.73 -24.45 2.17
N PHE A 341 6.65 -25.18 1.94
CA PHE A 341 5.53 -25.26 2.88
C PHE A 341 5.41 -26.66 3.47
N PRO A 342 5.41 -26.84 4.81
CA PRO A 342 5.26 -28.15 5.43
C PRO A 342 3.81 -28.64 5.31
N VAL A 343 3.64 -29.83 4.74
CA VAL A 343 2.33 -30.44 4.46
C VAL A 343 2.28 -31.84 5.05
N LEU A 344 1.05 -32.33 5.29
CA LEU A 344 0.82 -33.70 5.80
C LEU A 344 0.55 -34.70 4.68
N ALA A 345 0.07 -34.22 3.53
CA ALA A 345 -0.15 -34.99 2.31
C ALA A 345 -0.44 -34.03 1.15
N GLN A 346 -0.20 -34.48 -0.07
CA GLN A 346 -0.53 -33.76 -1.30
C GLN A 346 -1.17 -34.71 -2.33
N ALA A 347 -2.11 -34.20 -3.12
CA ALA A 347 -2.65 -34.89 -4.29
C ALA A 347 -2.58 -33.96 -5.49
N LEU A 348 -1.85 -34.40 -6.52
CA LEU A 348 -1.67 -33.67 -7.77
C LEU A 348 -2.20 -34.54 -8.90
N ALA A 349 -3.15 -34.02 -9.68
CA ALA A 349 -3.62 -34.71 -10.86
C ALA A 349 -2.55 -34.64 -11.97
N ALA A 350 -2.42 -35.71 -12.75
CA ALA A 350 -1.41 -35.83 -13.81
C ALA A 350 -1.57 -34.78 -14.93
N ASP A 351 -2.78 -34.25 -15.10
CA ASP A 351 -3.12 -33.20 -16.05
C ASP A 351 -2.88 -31.77 -15.52
N ASP A 352 -2.37 -31.63 -14.28
CA ASP A 352 -2.16 -30.36 -13.57
C ASP A 352 -3.41 -29.47 -13.47
N ARG A 353 -4.60 -30.06 -13.63
CA ARG A 353 -5.88 -29.36 -13.51
C ARG A 353 -6.43 -29.37 -12.09
N ARG A 354 -5.87 -30.21 -11.22
CA ARG A 354 -6.24 -30.29 -9.80
C ARG A 354 -5.01 -30.47 -8.94
N ALA A 355 -4.92 -29.65 -7.90
CA ALA A 355 -3.89 -29.74 -6.87
C ALA A 355 -4.53 -29.54 -5.50
N GLU A 356 -4.23 -30.43 -4.56
CA GLU A 356 -4.70 -30.36 -3.18
C GLU A 356 -3.55 -30.59 -2.21
N VAL A 357 -3.59 -29.88 -1.10
CA VAL A 357 -2.60 -29.97 -0.03
C VAL A 357 -3.31 -30.05 1.31
N MET A 358 -2.95 -31.06 2.10
CA MET A 358 -3.38 -31.20 3.48
C MET A 358 -2.37 -30.56 4.42
N LEU A 359 -2.92 -29.73 5.29
CA LEU A 359 -2.28 -29.06 6.39
C LEU A 359 -2.86 -29.61 7.70
N GLY A 360 -2.18 -29.39 8.81
CA GLY A 360 -2.73 -29.78 10.09
C GLY A 360 -1.76 -29.62 11.23
N ALA A 361 -2.32 -29.51 12.44
CA ALA A 361 -1.55 -29.64 13.65
C ALA A 361 -2.40 -30.32 14.73
N ASP A 362 -1.70 -30.96 15.65
CA ASP A 362 -2.29 -31.64 16.79
C ASP A 362 -2.01 -30.83 18.07
N ASP A 363 -3.03 -30.71 18.91
CA ASP A 363 -2.96 -30.04 20.21
C ASP A 363 -3.65 -30.92 21.27
N ARG A 364 -3.48 -30.60 22.55
CA ARG A 364 -4.01 -31.37 23.69
C ARG A 364 -5.52 -31.57 23.68
N HIS A 365 -6.26 -30.64 23.08
CA HIS A 365 -7.72 -30.59 23.14
C HIS A 365 -8.38 -30.99 21.82
N LEU A 366 -7.67 -30.88 20.70
CA LEU A 366 -8.16 -31.22 19.38
C LEU A 366 -7.02 -31.59 18.42
N GLN A 367 -7.37 -32.37 17.41
CA GLN A 367 -6.57 -32.58 16.22
C GLN A 367 -7.30 -31.92 15.06
N PHE A 368 -6.63 -31.06 14.31
CA PHE A 368 -7.23 -30.44 13.13
C PHE A 368 -6.45 -30.80 11.87
N ARG A 369 -7.21 -31.01 10.80
CA ARG A 369 -6.68 -31.14 9.44
C ARG A 369 -7.39 -30.11 8.60
N SER A 370 -6.65 -29.45 7.73
CA SER A 370 -7.18 -28.49 6.79
C SER A 370 -6.73 -28.87 5.39
N CYS A 371 -7.52 -28.55 4.38
CA CYS A 371 -7.15 -28.83 3.00
C CYS A 371 -7.34 -27.56 2.18
N VAL A 372 -6.30 -27.18 1.44
CA VAL A 372 -6.37 -26.15 0.42
C VAL A 372 -6.35 -26.85 -0.92
N SER A 373 -7.31 -26.54 -1.80
CA SER A 373 -7.32 -27.12 -3.15
C SER A 373 -7.59 -26.08 -4.23
N VAL A 374 -7.06 -26.38 -5.40
CA VAL A 374 -7.31 -25.67 -6.66
C VAL A 374 -7.75 -26.71 -7.70
N GLN A 375 -8.86 -26.43 -8.39
CA GLN A 375 -9.37 -27.25 -9.48
C GLN A 375 -9.84 -26.38 -10.65
N TYR A 376 -9.34 -26.64 -11.85
CA TYR A 376 -9.86 -26.03 -13.07
C TYR A 376 -11.07 -26.81 -13.59
N LEU A 377 -12.22 -26.15 -13.70
CA LEU A 377 -13.45 -26.70 -14.24
C LEU A 377 -13.42 -26.71 -15.78
N GLU A 378 -14.29 -27.50 -16.42
CA GLU A 378 -14.31 -27.68 -17.88
C GLU A 378 -14.47 -26.37 -18.66
N ASP A 379 -15.17 -25.39 -18.08
CA ASP A 379 -15.37 -24.04 -18.63
C ASP A 379 -14.13 -23.12 -18.51
N GLY A 380 -13.03 -23.63 -17.95
CA GLY A 380 -11.79 -22.89 -17.73
C GLY A 380 -11.78 -22.01 -16.48
N SER A 381 -12.85 -22.00 -15.69
CA SER A 381 -12.88 -21.36 -14.38
C SER A 381 -12.04 -22.15 -13.36
N ALA A 382 -11.53 -21.48 -12.33
CA ALA A 382 -10.73 -22.13 -11.29
C ALA A 382 -11.47 -22.06 -9.95
N ARG A 383 -11.76 -23.21 -9.34
CA ARG A 383 -12.31 -23.31 -8.00
C ARG A 383 -11.17 -23.41 -7.00
N VAL A 384 -11.11 -22.46 -6.07
CA VAL A 384 -10.16 -22.49 -4.94
C VAL A 384 -10.94 -22.74 -3.67
N SER A 385 -10.49 -23.70 -2.85
CA SER A 385 -11.20 -24.10 -1.65
C SER A 385 -10.30 -24.22 -0.43
N LEU A 386 -10.91 -24.03 0.74
CA LEU A 386 -10.35 -24.24 2.06
C LEU A 386 -11.35 -25.04 2.88
N GLY A 387 -10.98 -26.26 3.28
CA GLY A 387 -11.77 -27.09 4.17
C GLY A 387 -11.06 -27.35 5.49
N THR A 388 -11.83 -27.59 6.55
CA THR A 388 -11.30 -27.97 7.86
C THR A 388 -12.07 -29.16 8.41
N ARG A 389 -11.36 -30.08 9.06
CA ARG A 389 -11.94 -31.17 9.87
C ARG A 389 -11.24 -31.20 11.22
N VAL A 390 -12.03 -31.37 12.28
CA VAL A 390 -11.54 -31.37 13.64
C VAL A 390 -12.06 -32.58 14.41
N ARG A 391 -11.14 -33.26 15.09
CA ARG A 391 -11.45 -34.30 16.08
C ARG A 391 -11.12 -33.77 17.48
N THR A 392 -12.14 -33.63 18.32
CA THR A 392 -11.94 -33.23 19.72
C THR A 392 -11.43 -34.43 20.53
N LEU A 393 -10.47 -34.19 21.43
CA LEU A 393 -9.85 -35.24 22.25
C LEU A 393 -10.44 -35.34 23.66
N ASN A 394 -11.03 -34.25 24.16
CA ASN A 394 -11.57 -34.17 25.52
C ASN A 394 -12.78 -33.22 25.60
N ARG A 395 -13.40 -33.13 26.79
CA ARG A 395 -14.57 -32.27 27.04
C ARG A 395 -14.29 -30.79 26.80
N PHE A 396 -13.09 -30.32 27.15
CA PHE A 396 -12.67 -28.95 26.87
C PHE A 396 -12.64 -28.67 25.37
N GLY A 397 -12.08 -29.58 24.56
CA GLY A 397 -12.10 -29.49 23.10
C GLY A 397 -13.50 -29.41 22.50
N ARG A 398 -14.47 -30.15 23.06
CA ARG A 398 -15.89 -30.08 22.64
C ARG A 398 -16.51 -28.72 22.93
N ILE A 399 -16.34 -28.19 24.15
CA ILE A 399 -16.86 -26.87 24.53
C ILE A 399 -16.19 -25.78 23.68
N TYR A 400 -14.86 -25.85 23.52
CA TYR A 400 -14.10 -24.93 22.70
C TYR A 400 -14.63 -24.89 21.26
N MET A 401 -14.81 -26.05 20.62
CA MET A 401 -15.33 -26.11 19.27
C MET A 401 -16.77 -25.59 19.18
N LEU A 402 -17.64 -25.87 20.14
CA LEU A 402 -19.01 -25.31 20.16
C LEU A 402 -19.01 -23.78 20.15
N LEU A 403 -18.08 -23.14 20.86
CA LEU A 403 -17.98 -21.68 20.92
C LEU A 403 -17.44 -21.07 19.63
N ILE A 404 -16.48 -21.73 18.97
CA ILE A 404 -15.79 -21.17 17.81
C ILE A 404 -16.35 -21.61 16.46
N ASP A 405 -17.08 -22.74 16.37
CA ASP A 405 -17.50 -23.36 15.10
C ASP A 405 -18.26 -22.37 14.20
N HIS A 406 -19.20 -21.62 14.79
CA HIS A 406 -19.97 -20.61 14.07
C HIS A 406 -19.08 -19.50 13.48
N VAL A 407 -18.23 -18.90 14.31
CA VAL A 407 -17.31 -17.83 13.85
C VAL A 407 -16.31 -18.39 12.84
N HIS A 408 -15.85 -19.62 13.03
CA HIS A 408 -14.90 -20.26 12.13
C HIS A 408 -15.49 -20.44 10.72
N ARG A 409 -16.66 -21.07 10.61
CA ARG A 409 -17.30 -21.36 9.33
C ARG A 409 -17.85 -20.14 8.62
N HIS A 410 -18.34 -19.14 9.36
CA HIS A 410 -18.99 -17.96 8.77
C HIS A 410 -18.03 -16.80 8.54
N TYR A 411 -16.96 -16.70 9.32
CA TYR A 411 -16.03 -15.58 9.28
C TYR A 411 -14.58 -15.98 8.99
N ILE A 412 -13.96 -16.84 9.80
CA ILE A 412 -12.50 -17.12 9.71
C ILE A 412 -12.14 -17.79 8.37
N GLY A 413 -12.73 -18.95 8.07
CA GLY A 413 -12.45 -19.70 6.84
C GLY A 413 -12.68 -18.88 5.57
N PRO A 414 -13.88 -18.28 5.39
CA PRO A 414 -14.17 -17.45 4.21
C PRO A 414 -13.27 -16.23 4.07
N THR A 415 -12.92 -15.57 5.17
CA THR A 415 -12.08 -14.35 5.13
C THR A 415 -10.64 -14.68 4.79
N LEU A 416 -10.08 -15.76 5.37
CA LEU A 416 -8.75 -16.24 5.05
C LEU A 416 -8.66 -16.67 3.57
N LEU A 417 -9.61 -17.47 3.10
CA LEU A 417 -9.65 -17.92 1.71
C LEU A 417 -9.70 -16.73 0.74
N ARG A 418 -10.57 -15.75 1.01
CA ARG A 418 -10.68 -14.55 0.17
C ARG A 418 -9.37 -13.77 0.10
N ARG A 419 -8.73 -13.49 1.25
CA ARG A 419 -7.47 -12.71 1.30
C ARG A 419 -6.30 -13.42 0.64
N ALA A 420 -6.20 -14.73 0.81
CA ALA A 420 -5.17 -15.54 0.17
C ALA A 420 -5.30 -15.53 -1.36
N VAL A 421 -6.53 -15.64 -1.87
CA VAL A 421 -6.82 -15.56 -3.30
C VAL A 421 -6.60 -14.14 -3.84
N GLU A 422 -7.04 -13.10 -3.14
CA GLU A 422 -6.76 -11.70 -3.52
C GLU A 422 -5.24 -11.46 -3.71
N HIS A 423 -4.41 -12.01 -2.81
CA HIS A 423 -2.95 -11.93 -2.91
C HIS A 423 -2.41 -12.74 -4.09
N ALA A 424 -2.91 -13.97 -4.30
CA ALA A 424 -2.47 -14.83 -5.40
C ALA A 424 -2.78 -14.27 -6.80
N LEU A 425 -3.83 -13.44 -6.90
CA LEU A 425 -4.24 -12.78 -8.14
C LEU A 425 -3.60 -11.40 -8.33
N ALA A 426 -2.91 -10.87 -7.31
CA ALA A 426 -2.15 -9.65 -7.46
C ALA A 426 -0.99 -9.91 -8.43
N PRO A 427 -0.73 -9.01 -9.40
CA PRO A 427 0.33 -9.22 -10.37
C PRO A 427 1.66 -9.37 -9.64
N ALA A 428 2.29 -10.55 -9.81
CA ALA A 428 3.60 -10.83 -9.26
C ALA A 428 4.58 -9.75 -9.72
N SER A 429 5.14 -9.01 -8.77
CA SER A 429 6.34 -8.22 -9.01
C SER A 429 7.43 -9.21 -9.41
N SER A 430 7.73 -9.27 -10.70
CA SER A 430 8.75 -10.14 -11.27
C SER A 430 10.13 -9.74 -10.76
N GLY A 431 10.49 -10.24 -9.59
CA GLY A 431 11.88 -10.48 -9.21
C GLY A 431 12.33 -11.74 -9.94
N THR A 432 12.95 -11.58 -11.10
CA THR A 432 13.75 -12.64 -11.70
C THR A 432 15.17 -12.13 -11.76
N ALA A 433 15.98 -12.63 -10.84
CA ALA A 433 17.43 -12.54 -10.89
C ALA A 433 17.89 -13.01 -12.29
N ARG A 434 18.55 -12.13 -13.02
CA ARG A 434 19.43 -12.56 -14.10
C ARG A 434 20.74 -12.95 -13.46
N ASP A 435 21.06 -14.24 -13.52
CA ASP A 435 22.42 -14.74 -13.50
C ASP A 435 23.21 -13.97 -14.57
N THR A 436 24.05 -13.03 -14.13
CA THR A 436 25.12 -12.51 -14.97
C THR A 436 26.32 -13.42 -14.75
N ALA A 437 26.48 -14.36 -15.68
CA ALA A 437 27.73 -15.09 -15.85
C ALA A 437 28.86 -14.08 -16.09
N VAL A 438 29.83 -14.09 -15.18
CA VAL A 438 31.13 -13.44 -15.36
C VAL A 438 31.88 -14.22 -16.43
N GLN A 439 32.12 -13.60 -17.59
CA GLN A 439 33.19 -14.03 -18.49
C GLN A 439 34.45 -13.22 -18.16
N PRO A 440 35.63 -13.86 -18.06
CA PRO A 440 36.87 -13.16 -17.80
C PRO A 440 37.41 -12.49 -19.07
N SER A 441 38.01 -11.33 -18.86
CA SER A 441 38.71 -10.51 -19.84
C SER A 441 39.90 -11.27 -20.45
N VAL A 442 40.06 -11.15 -21.77
CA VAL A 442 41.36 -11.10 -22.47
C VAL A 442 41.33 -9.91 -23.39
#